data_AF-A0AAV9K124-F1
#
_entry.id   AF-A0AAV9K124-F1
#
_cell.length_a   1.000
_cell.length_b   1.000
_cell.length_c   1.000
_cell.angle_alpha   90.00
_cell.angle_beta   90.00
_cell.angle_gamma   90.00
#
_symmetry.space_group_name_H-M   'P 1'
#
loop_
_entity.id
_entity.type
_entity.pdbx_description
1 polymer ?
#
loop_
_entity_poly.entity_id
_entity_poly.type
_entity_poly.pdbx_seq_one_letter_code
_entity_poly.pdbx_strand_id
1 'polypeptide(L)'
;MIQAALNDVVELLSTTIDALATRIAVCEHNQGAIEEVTGLKTVITELRKDMDYLKSTDMSMIFGTVEIPNVPKMPQTTTGHGNGIEHTANPELEAETDEEMFEGAAVDDIAKTEEFMIDIVV
;
A
#
# COMPACT_ATOMS: atom_id res chain seq x y z
N MET A 1 2.71 -15.31 -4.01
CA MET A 1 3.58 -14.62 -4.99
C MET A 1 3.76 -13.15 -4.67
N ILE A 2 2.68 -12.37 -4.45
CA ILE A 2 2.75 -10.92 -4.19
C ILE A 2 3.57 -10.59 -2.93
N GLN A 3 3.31 -11.26 -1.80
CA GLN A 3 4.06 -11.02 -0.55
C GLN A 3 5.58 -11.25 -0.68
N ALA A 4 5.99 -12.28 -1.41
CA ALA A 4 7.41 -12.56 -1.64
C ALA A 4 8.08 -11.42 -2.44
N ALA A 5 7.44 -10.98 -3.53
CA ALA A 5 7.95 -9.87 -4.35
C ALA A 5 8.02 -8.56 -3.55
N LEU A 6 7.06 -8.29 -2.67
CA LEU A 6 7.08 -7.12 -1.80
C LEU A 6 8.24 -7.18 -0.80
N ASN A 7 8.46 -8.33 -0.17
CA ASN A 7 9.61 -8.52 0.72
C ASN A 7 10.93 -8.29 0.00
N ASP A 8 11.07 -8.80 -1.23
CA ASP A 8 12.29 -8.60 -2.04
C ASP A 8 12.52 -7.10 -2.32
N VAL A 9 11.47 -6.34 -2.63
CA VAL A 9 11.55 -4.89 -2.85
C VAL A 9 11.92 -4.13 -1.58
N VAL A 10 11.30 -4.46 -0.44
CA VAL A 10 11.61 -3.84 0.86
C VAL A 10 13.07 -4.09 1.25
N GLU A 11 13.58 -5.29 1.00
CA GLU A 11 14.98 -5.62 1.31
C GLU A 11 15.97 -4.91 0.38
N LEU A 12 15.63 -4.79 -0.91
CA LEU A 12 16.40 -4.00 -1.87
C LEU A 12 16.46 -2.52 -1.47
N LEU A 13 15.34 -1.95 -1.05
CA LEU A 13 15.27 -0.57 -0.59
C LEU A 13 16.12 -0.37 0.68
N SER A 14 16.03 -1.28 1.65
CA SER A 14 16.86 -1.26 2.86
C SER A 14 18.35 -1.23 2.52
N THR A 15 18.79 -2.13 1.64
CA THR A 15 20.18 -2.21 1.19
C THR A 15 20.64 -0.93 0.51
N THR A 16 19.76 -0.32 -0.30
CA THR A 16 20.05 0.93 -1.01
C THR A 16 20.20 2.11 -0.04
N ILE A 17 19.33 2.20 0.97
CA ILE A 17 19.42 3.22 2.04
C ILE A 17 20.74 3.10 2.79
N ASP A 18 21.17 1.88 3.13
CA ASP A 18 22.44 1.63 3.82
C ASP A 18 23.67 2.00 2.97
N ALA A 19 23.62 1.70 1.67
CA ALA A 19 24.64 2.12 0.72
C ALA A 19 24.70 3.66 0.61
N LEU A 20 23.56 4.35 0.57
CA LEU A 20 23.49 5.81 0.57
C LEU A 20 24.07 6.40 1.87
N ALA A 21 23.69 5.86 3.03
CA ALA A 21 24.24 6.29 4.32
C ALA A 21 25.78 6.17 4.36
N THR A 22 26.32 5.07 3.82
CA THR A 22 27.77 4.86 3.72
C THR A 22 28.43 5.90 2.82
N ARG A 23 27.84 6.20 1.65
CA ARG A 23 28.36 7.21 0.73
C ARG A 23 28.33 8.61 1.33
N ILE A 24 27.27 8.95 2.06
CA ILE A 24 27.15 10.23 2.77
C ILE A 24 28.25 10.36 3.83
N ALA A 25 28.52 9.31 4.61
CA ALA A 25 29.60 9.32 5.59
C ALA A 25 30.97 9.55 4.95
N VAL A 26 31.23 8.96 3.78
CA VAL A 26 32.46 9.21 3.00
C VAL A 26 32.51 10.65 2.48
N CYS A 27 31.40 11.21 2.00
CA CYS A 27 31.33 12.61 1.56
C CYS A 27 31.58 13.58 2.73
N GLU A 28 30.94 13.37 3.88
CA GLU A 28 31.10 14.17 5.10
C GLU A 28 32.56 14.16 5.58
N HIS A 29 33.23 13.00 5.51
CA HIS A 29 34.64 12.88 5.85
C HIS A 29 35.54 13.69 4.90
N ASN A 30 35.26 13.67 3.59
CA ASN A 30 36.12 14.29 2.58
C ASN A 30 35.89 15.80 2.41
N GLN A 31 34.65 16.26 2.58
CA GLN A 31 34.24 17.65 2.35
C GLN A 31 34.04 18.43 3.67
N GLY A 32 34.01 17.73 4.80
CA GLY A 32 33.56 18.30 6.08
C GLY A 32 32.04 18.29 6.19
N ALA A 33 31.54 18.70 7.36
CA ALA A 33 30.12 18.82 7.63
C ALA A 33 29.56 20.10 6.96
N ILE A 34 29.30 20.02 5.66
CA ILE A 34 28.54 21.04 4.93
C ILE A 34 27.04 20.87 5.20
N GLU A 35 26.27 21.97 5.09
CA GLU A 35 24.84 21.97 5.40
C GLU A 35 24.07 20.96 4.55
N GLU A 36 24.43 20.80 3.27
CA GLU A 36 23.77 19.88 2.35
C GLU A 36 23.98 18.42 2.75
N VAL A 37 25.22 18.04 3.11
CA VAL A 37 25.55 16.67 3.53
C VAL A 37 24.89 16.34 4.87
N THR A 38 24.84 17.31 5.79
CA THR A 38 24.16 17.18 7.08
C THR A 38 22.65 17.05 6.92
N GLY A 39 22.06 17.86 6.03
CA GLY A 39 20.65 17.78 5.67
C GLY A 39 20.30 16.44 5.05
N LEU A 40 21.09 15.98 4.07
CA LEU A 40 20.89 14.69 3.42
C LEU A 40 21.03 13.51 4.39
N LYS A 41 21.98 13.57 5.33
CA LYS A 41 22.15 12.57 6.40
C LYS A 41 20.92 12.49 7.31
N THR A 42 20.30 13.63 7.60
CA THR A 42 19.06 13.70 8.38
C THR A 42 17.92 13.02 7.64
N VAL A 43 17.72 13.36 6.36
CA VAL A 43 16.70 12.75 5.50
C VAL A 43 16.86 11.23 5.39
N ILE A 44 18.10 10.73 5.19
CA ILE A 44 18.36 9.29 5.14
C ILE A 44 18.06 8.60 6.47
N THR A 45 18.30 9.28 7.60
CA THR A 45 17.96 8.76 8.93
C THR A 45 16.44 8.67 9.12
N GLU A 46 15.68 9.66 8.64
CA GLU A 46 14.21 9.61 8.66
C GLU A 46 13.68 8.50 7.75
N LEU A 47 14.18 8.41 6.51
CA LEU A 47 13.80 7.37 5.57
C LEU A 47 14.08 5.96 6.10
N ARG A 48 15.16 5.76 6.87
CA ARG A 48 15.43 4.49 7.54
C ARG A 48 14.35 4.17 8.59
N LYS A 49 13.88 5.14 9.36
CA LYS A 49 12.78 4.94 10.33
C LYS A 49 11.49 4.55 9.62
N ASP A 50 11.18 5.21 8.50
CA ASP A 50 10.00 4.88 7.70
C ASP A 50 10.10 3.46 7.12
N MET A 51 11.29 3.06 6.69
CA MET A 51 11.56 1.69 6.24
C MET A 51 11.41 0.66 7.37
N ASP A 52 11.89 0.97 8.58
CA ASP A 52 11.74 0.10 9.75
C ASP A 52 10.27 -0.05 10.15
N TYR A 53 9.50 1.04 10.08
CA TYR A 53 8.05 1.02 10.26
C TYR A 53 7.37 0.14 9.20
N LEU A 54 7.76 0.29 7.94
CA LEU A 54 7.25 -0.51 6.83
C LEU A 54 7.55 -2.01 7.03
N LYS A 55 8.76 -2.36 7.46
CA LYS A 55 9.16 -3.74 7.80
C LYS A 55 8.37 -4.32 8.97
N SER A 56 8.02 -3.49 9.96
CA SER A 56 7.23 -3.89 11.12
C SER A 56 5.74 -4.06 10.82
N THR A 57 5.25 -3.42 9.75
CA THR A 57 3.86 -3.53 9.32
C THR A 57 3.66 -4.89 8.65
N ASP A 58 2.67 -5.64 9.12
CA ASP A 58 2.25 -6.85 8.43
C ASP A 58 1.65 -6.46 7.08
N MET A 59 2.43 -6.65 6.01
CA MET A 59 2.02 -6.40 4.64
C MET A 59 0.77 -7.21 4.25
N SER A 60 0.46 -8.31 4.96
CA SER A 60 -0.78 -9.07 4.78
C SER A 60 -2.03 -8.27 5.15
N MET A 61 -1.93 -7.29 6.06
CA MET A 61 -3.04 -6.40 6.41
C MET A 61 -3.35 -5.39 5.31
N ILE A 62 -2.35 -4.99 4.52
CA ILE A 62 -2.53 -4.02 3.41
C ILE A 62 -3.27 -4.68 2.24
N PHE A 63 -2.92 -5.93 1.94
CA PHE A 63 -3.62 -6.73 0.94
C PHE A 63 -4.62 -7.61 1.67
N GLY A 64 -5.72 -6.99 2.12
CA GLY A 64 -6.76 -7.61 2.93
C GLY A 64 -6.89 -9.10 2.62
N THR A 65 -6.62 -9.94 3.62
CA THR A 65 -6.90 -11.37 3.54
C THR A 65 -8.41 -11.52 3.43
N VAL A 66 -8.91 -11.53 2.19
CA VAL A 66 -10.26 -12.01 1.93
C VAL A 66 -10.21 -13.50 2.23
N GLU A 67 -10.45 -13.86 3.49
CA GLU A 67 -10.92 -15.20 3.83
C GLU A 67 -12.22 -15.38 3.04
N ILE A 68 -12.14 -16.04 1.88
CA ILE A 68 -13.31 -16.50 1.18
C ILE A 68 -13.99 -17.44 2.18
N PRO A 69 -15.17 -17.10 2.74
CA PRO A 69 -15.83 -17.95 3.68
C PRO A 69 -16.05 -19.29 2.98
N ASN A 70 -15.69 -20.38 3.65
CA ASN A 70 -15.95 -21.72 3.15
C ASN A 70 -17.47 -21.84 3.00
N VAL A 71 -17.98 -21.59 1.78
CA VAL A 71 -19.41 -21.61 1.51
C VAL A 71 -19.86 -23.01 1.91
N PRO A 72 -20.76 -23.18 2.90
CA PRO A 72 -21.19 -24.50 3.30
C PRO A 72 -21.74 -25.19 2.06
N LYS A 73 -21.09 -26.29 1.70
CA LYS A 73 -21.44 -27.11 0.54
C LYS A 73 -22.92 -27.45 0.70
N MET A 74 -23.77 -26.82 -0.12
CA MET A 74 -25.21 -27.02 -0.13
C MET A 74 -25.44 -28.54 -0.14
N PRO A 75 -26.18 -29.13 0.81
CA PRO A 75 -26.44 -30.56 0.79
C PRO A 75 -27.12 -30.87 -0.53
N GLN A 76 -26.46 -31.64 -1.39
CA GLN A 76 -27.08 -32.15 -2.60
C GLN A 76 -28.23 -33.05 -2.16
N THR A 77 -29.44 -32.51 -2.24
CA THR A 77 -30.68 -33.25 -2.08
C THR A 77 -30.83 -34.20 -3.27
N THR A 78 -30.13 -35.33 -3.24
CA THR A 78 -30.59 -36.53 -3.94
C THR A 78 -31.71 -37.13 -3.08
N THR A 79 -32.89 -36.48 -3.08
CA THR A 79 -34.11 -37.10 -2.56
C THR A 79 -34.82 -37.70 -3.75
N GLY A 80 -34.82 -39.04 -3.78
CA GLY A 80 -35.52 -39.82 -4.77
C GLY A 80 -36.98 -39.39 -4.90
N HIS A 81 -37.39 -39.30 -6.17
CA HIS A 81 -38.75 -39.33 -6.69
C HIS A 81 -39.87 -39.54 -5.65
N GLY A 82 -40.51 -38.44 -5.27
CA GLY A 82 -41.73 -38.41 -4.45
C GLY A 82 -42.55 -37.17 -4.82
N ASN A 83 -43.57 -37.39 -5.62
CA ASN A 83 -44.50 -36.40 -6.17
C ASN A 83 -45.17 -35.57 -5.04
N GLY A 84 -45.05 -34.24 -5.06
CA GLY A 84 -45.63 -33.40 -4.01
C GLY A 84 -45.49 -31.90 -4.21
N ILE A 85 -46.32 -31.36 -5.11
CA ILE A 85 -46.98 -30.04 -5.09
C ILE A 85 -46.13 -28.82 -4.71
N GLU A 86 -45.91 -28.00 -5.74
CA GLU A 86 -45.54 -26.59 -5.72
C GLU A 86 -46.32 -25.73 -4.71
N HIS A 87 -45.63 -25.02 -3.82
CA HIS A 87 -46.07 -23.69 -3.40
C HIS A 87 -44.86 -22.78 -3.18
N THR A 88 -44.73 -21.87 -4.15
CA THR A 88 -43.93 -20.66 -4.14
C THR A 88 -44.25 -19.80 -2.92
N ALA A 89 -43.25 -19.55 -2.08
CA ALA A 89 -43.15 -18.32 -1.31
C ALA A 89 -41.70 -17.83 -1.42
N ASN A 90 -41.53 -16.86 -2.29
CA ASN A 90 -40.33 -16.06 -2.49
C ASN A 90 -39.91 -15.45 -1.14
N PRO A 91 -38.68 -15.63 -0.65
CA PRO A 91 -38.15 -14.72 0.35
C PRO A 91 -37.90 -13.37 -0.33
N GLU A 92 -38.56 -12.31 0.16
CA GLU A 92 -38.17 -10.93 -0.12
C GLU A 92 -36.67 -10.79 0.17
N LEU A 93 -35.86 -10.69 -0.89
CA LEU A 93 -34.52 -10.18 -0.80
C LEU A 93 -34.67 -8.66 -0.71
N GLU A 94 -34.62 -8.12 0.50
CA GLU A 94 -34.44 -6.69 0.68
C GLU A 94 -33.10 -6.29 0.05
N ALA A 95 -33.18 -5.54 -1.04
CA ALA A 95 -32.03 -4.95 -1.68
C ALA A 95 -31.52 -3.82 -0.80
N GLU A 96 -30.50 -4.08 0.02
CA GLU A 96 -29.68 -3.01 0.58
C GLU A 96 -28.84 -2.43 -0.55
N THR A 97 -29.31 -1.31 -1.09
CA THR A 97 -28.57 -0.46 -2.00
C THR A 97 -27.44 0.24 -1.26
N ASP A 98 -26.23 -0.17 -1.64
CA ASP A 98 -25.00 0.62 -1.63
C ASP A 98 -25.22 1.99 -2.27
N GLU A 99 -24.87 3.07 -1.56
CA GLU A 99 -24.41 4.35 -2.11
C GLU A 99 -24.06 5.30 -0.94
N GLU A 100 -22.91 5.08 -0.31
CA GLU A 100 -22.28 6.15 0.48
C GLU A 100 -21.77 7.24 -0.47
N MET A 101 -22.42 8.40 -0.39
CA MET A 101 -22.01 9.60 -1.09
C MET A 101 -20.77 10.17 -0.42
N PHE A 102 -19.59 9.88 -0.96
CA PHE A 102 -18.37 10.62 -0.62
C PHE A 102 -18.55 12.08 -1.06
N GLU A 103 -18.85 12.94 -0.09
CA GLU A 103 -18.89 14.39 -0.26
C GLU A 103 -17.46 14.90 -0.49
N GLY A 104 -17.15 15.16 -1.76
CA GLY A 104 -15.87 15.70 -2.19
C GLY A 104 -15.65 17.08 -1.60
N ALA A 105 -14.70 17.20 -0.68
CA ALA A 105 -14.14 18.48 -0.30
C ALA A 105 -13.35 19.04 -1.49
N ALA A 106 -13.82 20.16 -2.03
CA ALA A 106 -13.05 20.99 -2.95
C ALA A 106 -11.78 21.47 -2.23
N VAL A 107 -10.62 21.03 -2.71
CA VAL A 107 -9.34 21.67 -2.38
C VAL A 107 -9.09 22.70 -3.47
N ASP A 108 -9.37 23.95 -3.13
CA ASP A 108 -8.94 25.12 -3.87
C ASP A 108 -7.40 25.17 -3.98
N ASP A 109 -6.96 25.65 -5.14
CA ASP A 109 -5.65 26.27 -5.40
C ASP A 109 -4.37 25.42 -5.25
N ILE A 110 -4.09 24.61 -6.27
CA ILE A 110 -2.69 24.29 -6.64
C ILE A 110 -2.14 25.51 -7.40
N ALA A 111 -1.59 26.46 -6.66
CA ALA A 111 -0.83 27.57 -7.23
C ALA A 111 0.35 27.02 -8.05
N LYS A 112 0.45 27.54 -9.28
CA LYS A 112 1.53 27.29 -10.26
C LYS A 112 2.91 27.32 -9.61
N THR A 113 3.62 26.19 -9.62
CA THR A 113 5.07 26.19 -9.44
C THR A 113 5.72 26.54 -10.77
N GLU A 114 6.27 27.75 -10.86
CA GLU A 114 7.12 28.16 -11.98
C GLU A 114 8.31 27.20 -12.12
N GLU A 115 8.50 26.74 -13.36
CA GLU A 115 9.53 25.83 -13.82
C GLU A 115 10.90 26.54 -13.74
N PHE A 116 11.72 26.16 -12.77
CA PHE A 116 13.09 26.68 -12.66
C PHE A 116 13.97 26.01 -13.73
N MET A 117 14.16 26.73 -14.84
CA MET A 117 15.15 26.43 -15.87
C MET A 117 16.56 26.49 -15.28
N ILE A 118 17.19 25.34 -15.06
CA ILE A 118 18.61 25.25 -14.72
C ILE A 118 19.41 25.30 -16.02
N ASP A 119 20.02 26.45 -16.31
CA ASP A 119 20.92 26.65 -17.45
C ASP A 119 22.31 26.11 -17.09
N ILE A 120 22.64 24.91 -17.58
CA ILE A 120 24.01 24.37 -17.50
C ILE A 120 24.77 24.89 -18.73
N VAL A 121 25.58 25.91 -18.52
CA VAL A 121 26.64 26.30 -19.47
C VAL A 121 27.82 25.34 -19.27
N VAL A 122 28.10 24.56 -20.32
CA VAL A 122 29.27 23.67 -20.46
C VAL A 122 30.49 24.47 -20.91
#